data_AF-A0A1Q6L8H6-F1
#
_entry.id   AF-A0A1Q6L8H6-F1
#
_cell.length_a   1.000
_cell.length_b   1.000
_cell.length_c   1.000
_cell.angle_alpha   90.00
_cell.angle_beta   90.00
_cell.angle_gamma   90.00
#
_symmetry.space_group_name_H-M   'P 1'
#
loop_
_entity.id
_entity.type
_entity.pdbx_description
1 polymer ?
#
loop_
_entity_poly.entity_id
_entity_poly.type
_entity_poly.pdbx_seq_one_letter_code
_entity_poly.pdbx_strand_id
1 'polypeptide(L)'
;MKEYKIFHVTRNLAKHSFELDDAIHGSPLQKENTDWTLKDPDLYLQRLRSELNRLEIALSDLQFVLRSKYQMEFDNKSFNMTAEECDAYCYHRFHQRSFTYAEKISYWLQEKTPEEIDVNLPKANRQLNVLLAAIQDVNVSIVRYENFSKVRLVG
;
A
#
# COMPACT_ATOMS: atom_id res chain seq x y z
N MET A 1 -8.27 -22.87 -1.34
CA MET A 1 -7.77 -21.57 -1.86
C MET A 1 -6.73 -21.09 -0.86
N LYS A 2 -5.43 -21.10 -1.18
CA LYS A 2 -4.39 -20.61 -0.25
C LYS A 2 -4.66 -19.12 -0.04
N GLU A 3 -4.87 -18.70 1.20
CA GLU A 3 -5.02 -17.29 1.56
C GLU A 3 -3.82 -16.51 1.05
N TYR A 4 -4.04 -15.62 0.08
CA TYR A 4 -3.05 -14.64 -0.31
C TYR A 4 -2.90 -13.64 0.85
N LYS A 5 -1.95 -13.92 1.75
CA LYS A 5 -1.52 -13.05 2.87
C LYS A 5 -0.81 -11.77 2.38
N ILE A 6 -1.07 -11.32 1.16
CA ILE A 6 -0.08 -10.57 0.37
C ILE A 6 0.03 -9.09 0.78
N PHE A 7 -0.96 -8.54 1.48
CA PHE A 7 -0.97 -7.13 1.89
C PHE A 7 -1.32 -6.97 3.38
N HIS A 8 -0.65 -7.70 4.26
CA HIS A 8 -0.97 -7.62 5.69
C HIS A 8 -0.61 -6.25 6.26
N VAL A 9 0.57 -5.72 5.93
CA VAL A 9 1.02 -4.42 6.44
C VAL A 9 0.16 -3.30 5.87
N THR A 10 -0.04 -3.29 4.55
CA THR A 10 -0.86 -2.30 3.83
C THR A 10 -2.27 -2.17 4.40
N ARG A 11 -2.89 -3.29 4.80
CA ARG A 11 -4.25 -3.26 5.40
C ARG A 11 -4.30 -2.65 6.80
N ASN A 12 -3.17 -2.56 7.49
CA ASN A 12 -3.08 -2.07 8.87
C ASN A 12 -2.37 -0.71 8.98
N LEU A 13 -2.08 -0.03 7.87
CA LEU A 13 -1.35 1.25 7.88
C LEU A 13 -2.03 2.31 8.72
N ALA A 14 -3.35 2.46 8.63
CA ALA A 14 -4.08 3.42 9.46
C ALA A 14 -3.88 3.16 10.96
N LYS A 15 -3.82 1.89 11.38
CA LYS A 15 -3.52 1.53 12.77
C LYS A 15 -2.08 1.86 13.12
N HIS A 16 -1.12 1.47 12.29
CA HIS A 16 0.30 1.72 12.56
C HIS A 16 0.62 3.22 12.57
N SER A 17 -0.01 4.01 11.70
CA SER A 17 0.07 5.47 11.70
C SER A 17 -0.42 6.05 13.02
N PHE A 18 -1.58 5.60 13.50
CA PHE A 18 -2.10 6.03 14.80
C PHE A 18 -1.13 5.70 15.94
N GLU A 19 -0.53 4.51 15.93
CA GLU A 19 0.50 4.13 16.92
C GLU A 19 1.75 5.00 16.82
N LEU A 20 2.16 5.38 15.60
CA LEU A 20 3.27 6.29 15.38
C LEU A 20 2.98 7.70 15.90
N ASP A 21 1.78 8.23 15.65
CA ASP A 21 1.35 9.56 16.12
C ASP A 21 1.41 9.62 17.65
N ASP A 22 0.91 8.59 18.31
CA ASP A 22 0.97 8.45 19.78
C ASP A 22 2.41 8.39 20.30
N ALA A 23 3.34 7.80 19.55
CA ALA A 23 4.75 7.73 19.93
C ALA A 23 5.48 9.06 19.75
N ILE A 24 5.12 9.85 18.73
CA ILE A 24 5.76 11.14 18.42
C ILE A 24 5.20 12.25 19.32
N HIS A 25 3.88 12.29 19.51
CA HIS A 25 3.19 13.40 20.18
C HIS A 25 2.78 13.08 21.62
N GLY A 26 2.91 11.82 22.03
CA GLY A 26 2.41 11.31 23.30
C GLY A 26 0.95 10.86 23.21
N SER A 27 0.63 9.75 23.87
CA SER A 27 -0.73 9.21 23.91
C SER A 27 -1.49 9.72 25.13
N PRO A 28 -2.77 10.14 24.99
CA PRO A 28 -3.64 10.39 26.13
C PRO A 28 -4.07 9.09 26.84
N LEU A 29 -3.82 7.93 26.23
CA LEU A 29 -4.20 6.62 26.75
C LEU A 29 -2.97 5.88 27.30
N GLN A 30 -3.11 5.25 28.47
CA GLN A 30 -2.11 4.29 28.94
C GLN A 30 -2.17 3.03 28.08
N LYS A 31 -1.07 2.74 27.37
CA LYS A 31 -0.93 1.52 26.57
C LYS A 31 -0.04 0.52 27.30
N GLU A 32 -0.54 -0.69 27.48
CA GLU A 32 0.22 -1.78 28.12
C GLU A 32 1.31 -2.35 27.19
N ASN A 33 1.12 -2.25 25.87
CA ASN A 33 2.01 -2.84 24.88
C ASN A 33 2.35 -1.84 23.76
N THR A 34 3.64 -1.65 23.50
CA THR A 34 4.12 -0.90 22.32
C THR A 34 3.92 -1.72 21.05
N ASP A 35 3.42 -1.09 19.99
CA ASP A 35 3.25 -1.70 18.68
C ASP A 35 4.61 -2.20 18.12
N TRP A 36 4.58 -3.35 17.44
CA TRP A 36 5.79 -3.99 16.93
C TRP A 36 6.51 -3.13 15.88
N THR A 37 5.76 -2.32 15.13
CA THR A 37 6.31 -1.41 14.12
C THR A 37 7.17 -0.32 14.75
N LEU A 38 6.92 0.05 16.00
CA LEU A 38 7.71 1.01 16.76
C LEU A 38 8.90 0.34 17.47
N LYS A 39 8.76 -0.94 17.83
CA LYS A 39 9.84 -1.73 18.43
C LYS A 39 10.98 -1.96 17.44
N ASP A 40 10.64 -2.33 16.21
CA ASP A 40 11.59 -2.63 15.12
C ASP A 40 11.17 -1.91 13.82
N PRO A 41 11.44 -0.60 13.71
CA PRO A 41 11.02 0.20 12.57
C PRO A 41 11.78 -0.15 11.28
N ASP A 42 13.00 -0.67 11.37
CA ASP A 42 13.77 -1.09 10.19
C ASP A 42 13.14 -2.32 9.53
N LEU A 43 12.75 -3.33 10.32
CA LEU A 43 11.99 -4.47 9.82
C LEU A 43 10.64 -4.03 9.23
N TYR A 44 9.99 -3.05 9.85
CA TYR A 44 8.73 -2.51 9.33
C TYR A 44 8.92 -1.83 7.97
N LEU A 45 9.92 -0.97 7.83
CA LEU A 45 10.29 -0.30 6.58
C LEU A 45 10.64 -1.32 5.49
N GLN A 46 11.38 -2.38 5.82
CA GLN A 46 11.67 -3.47 4.89
C GLN A 46 10.38 -4.15 4.39
N ARG A 47 9.42 -4.40 5.29
CA ARG A 47 8.13 -5.00 4.92
C ARG A 47 7.27 -4.05 4.09
N LEU A 48 7.26 -2.75 4.41
CA LEU A 48 6.56 -1.73 3.61
C LEU A 48 7.10 -1.69 2.17
N ARG A 49 8.42 -1.63 1.99
CA ARG A 49 9.05 -1.63 0.66
C ARG A 49 8.75 -2.93 -0.12
N SER A 50 8.69 -4.07 0.57
CA SER A 50 8.32 -5.34 -0.05
C SER A 50 6.86 -5.36 -0.52
N GLU A 51 5.92 -4.84 0.29
CA GLU A 51 4.52 -4.75 -0.10
C GLU A 51 4.30 -3.68 -1.18
N LEU A 52 5.03 -2.56 -1.14
CA LEU A 52 5.01 -1.52 -2.17
C LEU A 52 5.30 -2.10 -3.55
N ASN A 53 6.43 -2.82 -3.69
CA ASN A 53 6.81 -3.45 -4.95
C ASN A 53 5.70 -4.40 -5.46
N ARG A 54 5.06 -5.16 -4.58
CA ARG A 54 3.95 -6.05 -4.96
C ARG A 54 2.70 -5.28 -5.42
N LEU A 55 2.40 -4.15 -4.78
CA LEU A 55 1.29 -3.29 -5.21
C LEU A 55 1.58 -2.67 -6.59
N GLU A 56 2.81 -2.22 -6.82
CA GLU A 56 3.25 -1.64 -8.09
C GLU A 56 3.19 -2.67 -9.23
N ILE A 57 3.63 -3.91 -8.97
CA ILE A 57 3.48 -5.02 -9.93
C ILE A 57 1.99 -5.26 -10.23
N ALA A 58 1.15 -5.37 -9.21
CA ALA A 58 -0.29 -5.59 -9.41
C ALA A 58 -0.98 -4.44 -10.16
N LEU A 59 -0.53 -3.19 -9.95
CA LEU A 59 -0.98 -2.03 -10.69
C LEU A 59 -0.52 -2.11 -12.15
N SER A 60 0.75 -2.42 -12.38
CA SER A 60 1.34 -2.55 -13.71
C SER A 60 0.64 -3.64 -14.53
N ASP A 61 0.41 -4.81 -13.94
CA ASP A 61 -0.34 -5.92 -14.53
C ASP A 61 -1.74 -5.49 -14.97
N LEU A 62 -2.47 -4.82 -14.08
CA LEU A 62 -3.82 -4.35 -14.38
C LEU A 62 -3.82 -3.29 -15.48
N GLN A 63 -2.90 -2.33 -15.41
CA GLN A 63 -2.74 -1.29 -16.44
C GLN A 63 -2.35 -1.89 -17.79
N PHE A 64 -1.49 -2.90 -17.80
CA PHE A 64 -1.08 -3.61 -19.00
C PHE A 64 -2.27 -4.27 -19.68
N VAL A 65 -3.08 -5.03 -18.93
CA VAL A 65 -4.30 -5.66 -19.48
C VAL A 65 -5.28 -4.63 -20.04
N LEU A 66 -5.49 -3.52 -19.32
CA LEU A 66 -6.40 -2.47 -19.75
C LEU A 66 -5.88 -1.68 -20.97
N ARG A 67 -4.56 -1.46 -21.06
CA ARG A 67 -3.91 -0.88 -22.25
C ARG A 67 -4.09 -1.78 -23.46
N SER A 68 -3.75 -3.07 -23.33
CA SER A 68 -3.81 -3.99 -24.47
C SER A 68 -5.24 -4.21 -24.96
N LYS A 69 -6.22 -4.32 -24.06
CA LYS A 69 -7.60 -4.67 -24.42
C LYS A 69 -8.48 -3.46 -24.77
N TYR A 70 -8.27 -2.33 -24.11
CA TYR A 70 -9.14 -1.16 -24.21
C TYR A 70 -8.42 0.12 -24.64
N GLN A 71 -7.11 0.05 -24.93
CA GLN A 71 -6.29 1.22 -25.31
C GLN A 71 -6.36 2.35 -24.27
N MET A 72 -6.54 2.00 -23.00
CA MET A 72 -6.61 2.98 -21.92
C MET A 72 -5.24 3.61 -21.67
N GLU A 73 -5.20 4.93 -21.54
CA GLU A 73 -4.01 5.64 -21.12
C GLU A 73 -4.00 5.82 -19.60
N PHE A 74 -2.80 5.77 -19.01
CA PHE A 74 -2.61 5.96 -17.58
C PHE A 74 -1.46 6.91 -17.34
N ASP A 75 -1.70 7.94 -16.53
CA ASP A 75 -0.66 8.86 -16.09
C ASP A 75 0.23 8.18 -15.04
N ASN A 76 1.53 8.18 -15.28
CA ASN A 76 2.52 7.81 -14.26
C ASN A 76 2.80 9.05 -13.39
N LYS A 77 1.98 9.25 -12.35
CA LYS A 77 2.25 10.29 -11.35
C LYS A 77 3.24 9.75 -10.32
N SER A 78 4.39 10.40 -10.23
CA SER A 78 5.38 10.14 -9.17
C SER A 78 4.83 10.54 -7.79
N PHE A 79 5.29 9.83 -6.75
CA PHE A 79 5.03 10.22 -5.38
C PHE A 79 5.87 11.45 -5.01
N ASN A 80 5.20 12.60 -4.82
CA ASN A 80 5.83 13.91 -4.64
C ASN A 80 5.29 14.66 -3.41
N MET A 81 5.15 13.99 -2.26
CA MET A 81 4.70 14.64 -1.03
C MET A 81 5.89 15.06 -0.15
N THR A 82 5.80 16.23 0.48
CA THR A 82 6.77 16.66 1.50
C THR A 82 6.57 15.90 2.81
N ALA A 83 7.51 16.04 3.76
CA ALA A 83 7.39 15.44 5.08
C ALA A 83 6.15 15.96 5.83
N GLU A 84 5.89 17.27 5.74
CA GLU A 84 4.74 17.94 6.36
C GLU A 84 3.42 17.46 5.75
N GLU A 85 3.37 17.27 4.42
CA GLU A 85 2.20 16.72 3.74
C GLU A 85 1.96 15.26 4.14
N CYS A 86 3.03 14.49 4.37
CA CYS A 86 2.92 13.11 4.85
C CYS A 86 2.39 13.05 6.29
N ASP A 87 2.80 13.98 7.16
CA ASP A 87 2.31 14.02 8.54
C ASP A 87 0.83 14.42 8.66
N ALA A 88 0.34 15.24 7.73
CA ALA A 88 -1.09 15.61 7.67
C ALA A 88 -1.96 14.58 6.91
N TYR A 89 -1.40 13.45 6.48
CA TYR A 89 -2.07 12.52 5.57
C TYR A 89 -3.16 11.69 6.24
N CYS A 90 -4.30 11.55 5.56
CA CYS A 90 -5.40 10.69 5.99
C CYS A 90 -5.34 9.33 5.29
N TYR A 91 -5.16 8.27 6.09
CA TYR A 91 -5.07 6.90 5.60
C TYR A 91 -6.40 6.30 5.17
N HIS A 92 -6.34 5.44 4.16
CA HIS A 92 -7.48 4.66 3.71
C HIS A 92 -7.65 3.39 4.55
N ARG A 93 -8.89 2.88 4.57
CA ARG A 93 -9.20 1.59 5.17
C ARG A 93 -9.31 0.51 4.10
N PHE A 94 -8.38 -0.44 4.12
CA PHE A 94 -8.39 -1.59 3.21
C PHE A 94 -8.90 -2.86 3.89
N HIS A 95 -9.63 -3.67 3.14
CA HIS A 95 -10.06 -5.00 3.54
C HIS A 95 -9.34 -6.06 2.70
N GLN A 96 -9.39 -7.33 3.11
CA GLN A 96 -8.81 -8.42 2.33
C GLN A 96 -9.34 -8.46 0.88
N ARG A 97 -10.64 -8.20 0.71
CA ARG A 97 -11.30 -8.20 -0.60
C ARG A 97 -10.91 -7.01 -1.49
N SER A 98 -10.23 -6.01 -0.94
CA SER A 98 -9.82 -4.81 -1.67
C SER A 98 -8.82 -5.11 -2.79
N PHE A 99 -8.08 -6.23 -2.72
CA PHE A 99 -7.03 -6.57 -3.69
C PHE A 99 -7.33 -7.79 -4.56
N THR A 100 -8.41 -8.52 -4.27
CA THR A 100 -8.72 -9.81 -4.89
C THR A 100 -8.84 -9.74 -6.41
N TYR A 101 -9.35 -8.62 -6.95
CA TYR A 101 -9.50 -8.50 -8.40
C TYR A 101 -8.14 -8.28 -9.09
N ALA A 102 -7.24 -7.50 -8.48
CA ALA A 102 -5.88 -7.32 -8.99
C ALA A 102 -5.10 -8.64 -8.98
N GLU A 103 -5.16 -9.36 -7.85
CA GLU A 103 -4.51 -10.68 -7.71
C GLU A 103 -4.99 -11.68 -8.77
N LYS A 104 -6.30 -11.65 -9.08
CA LYS A 104 -6.89 -12.49 -10.12
C LYS A 104 -6.32 -12.17 -11.51
N ILE A 105 -6.15 -10.88 -11.81
CA ILE A 105 -5.58 -10.42 -13.09
C ILE A 105 -4.11 -10.85 -13.20
N SER A 106 -3.30 -10.59 -12.16
CA SER A 106 -1.90 -11.03 -12.11
C SER A 106 -1.76 -12.55 -12.25
N TYR A 107 -2.65 -13.33 -11.63
CA TYR A 107 -2.67 -14.78 -11.79
C TYR A 107 -2.99 -15.18 -13.24
N TRP A 108 -4.00 -14.58 -13.86
CA TRP A 108 -4.37 -14.90 -15.23
C TRP A 108 -3.28 -14.56 -16.25
N LEU A 109 -2.51 -13.49 -16.04
CA LEU A 109 -1.38 -13.13 -16.88
C LEU A 109 -0.25 -14.17 -16.89
N GLN A 110 -0.22 -15.10 -15.94
CA GLN A 110 0.74 -16.21 -15.95
C GLN A 110 0.38 -17.29 -16.98
N GLU A 111 -0.89 -17.37 -17.38
CA GLU A 111 -1.44 -18.45 -18.19
C GLU A 111 -2.08 -17.98 -19.50
N LYS A 112 -2.39 -16.68 -19.64
CA LYS A 112 -3.19 -16.12 -20.74
C LYS A 112 -2.58 -14.81 -21.27
N THR A 113 -2.84 -14.51 -22.54
CA THR A 113 -2.53 -13.19 -23.07
C THR A 113 -3.55 -12.16 -22.58
N PRO A 114 -3.21 -10.85 -22.53
CA PRO A 114 -4.13 -9.79 -22.12
C PRO A 114 -5.48 -9.79 -22.86
N GLU A 115 -5.47 -10.13 -24.14
CA GLU A 115 -6.65 -10.13 -24.99
C GLU A 115 -7.65 -11.23 -24.60
N GLU A 116 -7.15 -12.37 -24.10
CA GLU A 116 -7.91 -13.54 -23.67
C GLU A 116 -8.51 -13.39 -22.26
N ILE A 117 -8.07 -12.40 -21.49
CA ILE A 117 -8.55 -12.19 -20.12
C ILE A 117 -9.94 -11.55 -20.16
N ASP A 118 -10.91 -12.18 -19.48
CA ASP A 118 -12.24 -11.61 -19.28
C ASP A 118 -12.20 -10.53 -18.18
N VAL A 119 -12.35 -9.27 -18.60
CA VAL A 119 -12.23 -8.11 -17.72
C VAL A 119 -13.60 -7.49 -17.50
N ASN A 120 -14.02 -7.44 -16.23
CA ASN A 120 -15.11 -6.58 -15.79
C ASN A 120 -14.57 -5.15 -15.60
N LEU A 121 -14.78 -4.29 -16.59
CA LEU A 121 -14.23 -2.93 -16.62
C LEU A 121 -14.59 -2.07 -15.38
N PRO A 122 -15.85 -2.05 -14.87
CA PRO A 122 -16.17 -1.34 -13.64
C PRO A 122 -15.38 -1.84 -12.41
N LYS A 123 -15.16 -3.15 -12.28
CA LYS A 123 -14.34 -3.72 -11.20
C LYS A 123 -12.87 -3.38 -11.38
N ALA A 124 -12.36 -3.42 -12.62
CA ALA A 124 -11.00 -3.05 -12.95
C ALA A 124 -10.70 -1.59 -12.57
N ASN A 125 -11.58 -0.65 -12.94
CA ASN A 125 -11.42 0.77 -12.60
C ASN A 125 -11.45 1.01 -11.08
N ARG A 126 -12.34 0.32 -10.35
CA ARG A 126 -12.33 0.38 -8.87
C ARG A 126 -11.02 -0.16 -8.31
N GLN A 127 -10.52 -1.25 -8.88
CA GLN A 127 -9.28 -1.87 -8.43
C GLN A 127 -8.05 -0.98 -8.70
N LEU A 128 -8.01 -0.26 -9.83
CA LEU A 128 -6.97 0.75 -10.10
C LEU A 128 -6.93 1.80 -8.98
N ASN A 129 -8.07 2.38 -8.63
CA ASN A 129 -8.13 3.41 -7.58
C ASN A 129 -7.69 2.86 -6.21
N VAL A 130 -8.07 1.62 -5.89
CA VAL A 130 -7.65 0.97 -4.65
C VAL A 130 -6.14 0.73 -4.61
N LEU A 131 -5.54 0.29 -5.72
CA LEU A 131 -4.09 0.09 -5.79
C LEU A 131 -3.34 1.41 -5.69
N LEU A 132 -3.80 2.46 -6.38
CA LEU A 132 -3.21 3.79 -6.30
C LEU A 132 -3.26 4.35 -4.87
N ALA A 133 -4.41 4.25 -4.21
CA ALA A 133 -4.55 4.66 -2.82
C ALA A 133 -3.62 3.85 -1.89
N ALA A 134 -3.55 2.54 -2.06
CA ALA A 134 -2.69 1.69 -1.26
C ALA A 134 -1.20 2.00 -1.44
N ILE A 135 -0.76 2.24 -2.69
CA ILE A 135 0.62 2.66 -3.00
C ILE A 135 0.93 4.00 -2.33
N GLN A 136 -0.01 4.95 -2.37
CA GLN A 136 0.16 6.25 -1.71
C GLN A 136 0.27 6.10 -0.19
N ASP A 137 -0.66 5.38 0.45
CA ASP A 137 -0.61 5.12 1.90
C ASP A 137 0.72 4.46 2.32
N VAL A 138 1.23 3.50 1.53
CA VAL A 138 2.52 2.84 1.82
C VAL A 138 3.68 3.83 1.68
N ASN A 139 3.73 4.62 0.62
CA ASN A 139 4.77 5.64 0.42
C ASN A 139 4.80 6.67 1.55
N VAL A 140 3.63 7.17 1.95
CA VAL A 140 3.50 8.05 3.13
C VAL A 140 4.07 7.37 4.36
N SER A 141 3.68 6.12 4.62
CA SER A 141 4.17 5.36 5.79
C SER A 141 5.68 5.19 5.79
N ILE A 142 6.29 4.96 4.63
CA ILE A 142 7.76 4.87 4.50
C ILE A 142 8.40 6.18 4.94
N VAL A 143 7.96 7.32 4.40
CA VAL A 143 8.51 8.64 4.75
C VAL A 143 8.37 8.91 6.26
N ARG A 144 7.19 8.67 6.83
CA ARG A 144 6.92 8.93 8.24
C ARG A 144 7.80 8.07 9.15
N TYR A 145 7.93 6.77 8.87
CA TYR A 145 8.76 5.86 9.69
C TYR A 145 10.26 6.08 9.48
N GLU A 146 10.70 6.50 8.29
CA GLU A 146 12.09 6.90 8.06
C GLU A 146 12.45 8.14 8.89
N ASN A 147 11.56 9.14 8.94
CA ASN A 147 11.76 10.33 9.77
C ASN A 147 11.79 9.98 11.26
N PHE A 148 10.86 9.16 11.73
CA PHE A 148 10.84 8.67 13.11
C PHE A 148 12.15 7.93 13.47
N SER A 149 12.62 7.04 12.59
CA SER A 149 13.84 6.27 12.84
C SER A 149 15.09 7.16 12.90
N LYS A 150 15.17 8.21 12.08
CA LYS A 150 16.26 9.20 12.12
C LYS A 150 16.27 9.95 13.45
N VAL A 151 15.12 10.42 13.93
CA VAL A 151 15.02 11.17 15.19
C VAL A 151 15.46 10.31 16.37
N ARG A 152 15.08 9.02 16.38
CA ARG A 152 15.46 8.07 17.44
C ARG A 152 16.96 7.76 17.52
N LEU A 153 17.70 7.89 16.41
CA LEU A 153 19.15 7.64 16.39
C LEU A 153 19.98 8.83 16.91
N VAL A 154 19.37 10.01 17.04
CA VAL A 154 20.04 11.25 17.48
C VAL A 154 19.77 11.56 18.95
N GLY A 155 18.76 10.92 19.57
CA GLY A 155 18.43 11.03 21.00
C GLY A 155 18.94 9.86 21.82
#